data_AF-A0A0K9NDI1-F1
#
_entry.id   AF-A0A0K9NDI1-F1
#
_cell.length_a   1.000
_cell.length_b   1.000
_cell.length_c   1.000
_cell.angle_alpha   90.00
_cell.angle_beta   90.00
_cell.angle_gamma   90.00
#
_symmetry.space_group_name_H-M   'P 1'
#
loop_
_entity.id
_entity.type
_entity.pdbx_description
1 polymer ?
#
loop_
_entity_poly.entity_id
_entity_poly.type
_entity_poly.pdbx_seq_one_letter_code
_entity_poly.pdbx_strand_id
1 'polypeptide(L)'
;MEIKEKIPIMTYSQYRRARKLAHQCCNYENGNCLALDDGEECVCVQSISYSLLCRWFRAAVLPLDESLEAALLHQKEQKRCTVCGQPFLPGSNRAKYCKICAAIVHRRQKTASDRKRRAACGQLETKKP
;
A
#
# COMPACT_ATOMS: atom_id res chain seq x y z
N MET A 1 17.43 9.26 -12.11
CA MET A 1 17.58 8.90 -10.68
C MET A 1 16.46 7.95 -10.33
N GLU A 2 16.70 6.65 -10.38
CA GLU A 2 15.74 5.67 -9.89
C GLU A 2 15.53 5.92 -8.41
N ILE A 3 14.30 6.29 -8.03
CA ILE A 3 13.91 6.33 -6.62
C ILE A 3 13.89 4.86 -6.19
N LYS A 4 15.01 4.37 -5.63
CA LYS A 4 15.05 3.06 -4.97
C LYS A 4 13.92 3.09 -3.93
N GLU A 5 12.91 2.25 -4.11
CA GLU A 5 11.81 2.13 -3.17
C GLU A 5 12.39 2.01 -1.75
N LYS A 6 11.94 2.88 -0.84
CA LYS A 6 12.44 2.87 0.54
C LYS A 6 12.06 1.53 1.18
N ILE A 7 13.06 0.68 1.39
CA ILE A 7 12.93 -0.64 2.02
C ILE A 7 12.19 -0.48 3.36
N PRO A 8 11.07 -1.20 3.58
CA PRO A 8 10.35 -1.13 4.85
C PRO A 8 11.24 -1.57 6.02
N ILE A 9 11.18 -0.80 7.10
CA ILE A 9 11.80 -1.14 8.38
C ILE A 9 10.69 -1.61 9.31
N MET A 10 10.85 -2.81 9.86
CA MET A 10 9.90 -3.45 10.76
C MET A 10 10.02 -2.89 12.19
N THR A 11 8.89 -2.77 12.87
CA THR A 11 8.87 -2.68 14.33
C THR A 11 9.34 -4.00 14.96
N TYR A 12 9.66 -4.00 16.25
CA TYR A 12 10.06 -5.22 16.95
C TYR A 12 9.00 -6.34 16.87
N SER A 13 7.71 -6.00 16.96
CA SER A 13 6.63 -6.99 16.85
C SER A 13 6.51 -7.57 15.44
N GLN A 14 6.65 -6.74 14.40
CA GLN A 14 6.68 -7.18 13.01
C GLN A 14 7.90 -8.07 12.73
N TYR A 15 9.08 -7.69 13.22
CA TYR A 15 10.30 -8.48 13.11
C TYR A 15 10.17 -9.87 13.75
N ARG A 16 9.58 -9.96 14.95
CA ARG A 16 9.32 -11.25 15.63
C ARG A 16 8.43 -12.17 14.78
N ARG A 17 7.41 -11.61 14.12
CA ARG A 17 6.56 -12.36 13.19
C ARG A 17 7.32 -12.79 11.94
N ALA A 18 8.06 -11.86 11.31
CA ALA A 18 8.86 -12.16 10.13
C ALA A 18 9.92 -13.23 10.40
N ARG A 19 10.59 -13.19 11.56
CA ARG A 19 11.56 -14.22 11.97
C ARG A 19 10.90 -15.60 12.13
N LYS A 20 9.71 -15.67 12.74
CA LYS A 20 8.94 -16.93 12.81
C LYS A 20 8.59 -17.45 11.41
N LEU A 21 8.25 -16.54 10.49
CA LEU A 21 7.93 -16.88 9.11
C LEU A 21 9.15 -17.32 8.32
N ALA A 22 10.34 -16.77 8.61
CA ALA A 22 11.58 -17.16 7.96
C ALA A 22 11.91 -18.65 8.15
N HIS A 23 11.45 -19.25 9.26
CA HIS A 23 11.59 -20.69 9.50
C HIS A 23 10.71 -21.55 8.58
N GLN A 24 9.76 -20.96 7.84
CA GLN A 24 8.97 -21.64 6.81
C GLN A 24 9.59 -21.48 5.40
N CYS A 25 10.69 -20.75 5.27
CA CYS A 25 11.38 -20.60 4.00
C CYS A 25 12.01 -21.93 3.59
N CYS A 26 11.81 -22.35 2.35
CA CYS A 26 12.41 -23.57 1.79
C CYS A 26 13.95 -23.57 1.82
N ASN A 27 14.57 -22.38 1.87
CA ASN A 27 16.02 -22.23 1.91
C ASN A 27 16.55 -22.10 3.35
N TYR A 28 15.69 -22.15 4.37
CA TYR A 28 16.10 -22.00 5.76
C TYR A 28 16.44 -23.36 6.37
N GLU A 29 17.68 -23.49 6.84
CA GLU A 29 18.15 -24.68 7.57
C GLU A 29 18.98 -24.25 8.78
N ASN A 30 18.53 -24.64 9.99
CA ASN A 30 19.24 -24.40 11.27
C ASN A 30 19.78 -22.97 11.52
N GLY A 31 19.12 -21.94 10.97
CA GLY A 31 19.55 -20.54 11.09
C GLY A 31 20.28 -20.00 9.87
N ASN A 32 20.66 -20.87 8.94
CA ASN A 32 21.38 -20.56 7.72
C ASN A 32 20.46 -20.57 6.48
N CYS A 33 20.96 -20.01 5.39
CA CYS A 33 20.28 -19.89 4.11
C CYS A 33 21.03 -20.67 3.03
N LEU A 34 20.51 -21.84 2.67
CA LEU A 34 21.11 -22.75 1.69
C LEU A 34 21.32 -22.11 0.31
N ALA A 35 20.44 -21.19 -0.07
CA ALA A 35 20.54 -20.49 -1.36
C ALA A 35 21.65 -19.42 -1.39
N LEU A 36 22.22 -19.05 -0.24
CA LEU A 36 23.32 -18.10 -0.13
C LEU A 36 24.63 -18.77 0.32
N ASP A 37 24.57 -20.05 0.68
CA ASP A 37 25.74 -20.85 1.02
C ASP A 37 26.57 -21.09 -0.27
N ASP A 38 27.82 -20.64 -0.27
CA ASP A 38 28.79 -20.80 -1.36
C ASP A 38 29.94 -21.76 -0.98
N GLY A 39 29.69 -22.66 -0.03
CA GLY A 39 30.66 -23.57 0.57
C GLY A 39 30.98 -23.24 2.02
N GLU A 40 30.47 -22.10 2.52
CA GLU A 40 30.46 -21.72 3.93
C GLU A 40 29.04 -21.35 4.38
N GLU A 41 28.68 -21.77 5.60
CA GLU A 41 27.35 -21.50 6.15
C GLU A 41 27.03 -20.00 6.15
N CYS A 42 25.98 -19.62 5.42
CA CYS A 42 25.51 -18.24 5.38
C CYS A 42 24.27 -18.05 6.27
N VAL A 43 24.36 -17.21 7.29
CA VAL A 43 23.21 -16.91 8.17
C VAL A 43 22.04 -16.35 7.35
N CYS A 44 20.82 -16.82 7.62
CA CYS A 44 19.64 -16.31 6.92
C CYS A 44 19.43 -14.82 7.21
N VAL A 45 19.61 -14.01 6.16
CA VAL A 45 19.56 -12.54 6.21
C VAL A 45 18.24 -12.04 6.82
N GLN A 46 17.11 -12.68 6.50
CA GLN A 46 15.81 -12.25 7.02
C GLN A 46 15.63 -12.55 8.52
N SER A 47 16.28 -13.60 9.05
CA SER A 47 16.21 -13.94 10.48
C SER A 47 17.04 -13.02 11.38
N ILE A 48 17.91 -12.19 10.81
CA ILE A 48 18.75 -11.23 11.55
C ILE A 48 18.44 -9.76 11.21
N SER A 49 17.65 -9.49 10.17
CA SER A 49 17.37 -8.14 9.69
C SER A 49 15.98 -7.63 10.10
N TYR A 50 15.92 -6.38 10.55
CA TYR A 50 14.68 -5.61 10.72
C TYR A 50 14.12 -5.07 9.40
N SER A 51 14.84 -5.26 8.28
CA SER A 51 14.41 -4.79 6.96
C SER A 51 14.01 -5.97 6.07
N LEU A 52 13.15 -5.70 5.08
CA LEU A 52 12.77 -6.68 4.04
C LEU A 52 13.83 -6.72 2.92
N LEU A 53 15.07 -7.10 3.26
CA LEU A 53 16.18 -7.18 2.30
C LEU A 53 16.12 -8.43 1.42
N CYS A 54 15.63 -9.55 1.96
CA CYS A 54 15.56 -10.81 1.24
C CYS A 54 14.42 -10.78 0.22
N ARG A 55 14.77 -10.72 -1.06
CA ARG A 55 13.79 -10.69 -2.17
C ARG A 55 12.94 -11.96 -2.20
N TRP A 56 13.56 -13.12 -1.95
CA TRP A 56 12.84 -14.40 -1.87
C TRP A 56 11.82 -14.38 -0.73
N PHE A 57 12.22 -13.90 0.44
CA PHE A 57 11.29 -13.76 1.56
C PHE A 57 10.11 -12.86 1.18
N ARG A 58 10.35 -11.70 0.56
CA ARG A 58 9.27 -10.78 0.14
C ARG A 58 8.28 -11.45 -0.82
N ALA A 59 8.76 -12.25 -1.78
CA ALA A 59 7.91 -12.80 -2.84
C ALA A 59 7.25 -14.14 -2.47
N ALA A 60 7.92 -15.00 -1.72
CA ALA A 60 7.50 -16.39 -1.51
C ALA A 60 7.13 -16.72 -0.06
N VAL A 61 7.71 -16.02 0.92
CA VAL A 61 7.56 -16.37 2.35
C VAL A 61 6.65 -15.39 3.07
N LEU A 62 6.80 -14.09 2.84
CA LEU A 62 5.99 -13.02 3.43
C LEU A 62 4.48 -13.18 3.13
N PRO A 63 4.06 -13.59 1.92
CA PRO A 63 2.64 -13.82 1.63
C PRO A 63 1.98 -14.92 2.47
N LEU A 64 2.76 -15.78 3.14
CA LEU A 64 2.22 -16.76 4.10
C LEU A 64 1.62 -16.08 5.35
N ASP A 65 1.94 -14.81 5.59
CA ASP A 65 1.28 -13.95 6.59
C ASP A 65 0.75 -12.68 5.89
N GLU A 66 -0.43 -12.80 5.25
CA GLU A 66 -1.10 -11.72 4.51
C GLU A 66 -1.26 -10.44 5.34
N SER A 67 -1.52 -10.59 6.64
CA SER A 67 -1.67 -9.47 7.57
C SER A 67 -0.36 -8.71 7.75
N LEU A 68 0.76 -9.43 7.91
CA LEU A 68 2.08 -8.82 8.01
C LEU A 68 2.52 -8.20 6.68
N GLU A 69 2.25 -8.85 5.56
CA GLU A 69 2.51 -8.33 4.22
C GLU A 69 1.79 -6.99 3.99
N ALA A 70 0.48 -6.95 4.27
CA ALA A 70 -0.33 -5.74 4.19
C ALA A 70 0.24 -4.61 5.07
N ALA A 71 0.65 -4.93 6.29
CA ALA A 71 1.22 -3.95 7.22
C ALA A 71 2.59 -3.41 6.78
N LEU A 72 3.40 -4.19 6.05
CA LEU A 72 4.76 -3.79 5.66
C LEU A 72 4.83 -3.13 4.29
N LEU A 73 4.05 -3.63 3.33
CA LEU A 73 4.11 -3.15 1.94
C LEU A 73 3.04 -2.11 1.64
N HIS A 74 1.84 -2.25 2.22
CA HIS A 74 0.68 -1.45 1.82
C HIS A 74 0.32 -0.32 2.81
N GLN A 75 0.98 -0.25 3.96
CA GLN A 75 0.66 0.75 5.00
C GLN A 75 0.93 2.19 4.56
N LYS A 76 1.96 2.44 3.74
CA LYS A 76 2.26 3.77 3.19
C LYS A 76 1.28 4.22 2.11
N GLU A 77 0.57 3.28 1.50
CA GLU A 77 -0.38 3.57 0.44
C GLU A 77 -1.71 4.01 1.02
N GLN A 78 -2.06 3.62 2.25
CA GLN A 78 -3.35 3.95 2.84
C GLN A 78 -3.47 5.44 3.20
N LYS A 79 -4.39 6.14 2.53
CA LYS A 79 -4.79 7.50 2.89
C LYS A 79 -6.02 7.46 3.79
N ARG A 80 -6.23 8.51 4.57
CA ARG A 80 -7.50 8.71 5.28
C ARG A 80 -8.46 9.51 4.41
N CYS A 81 -9.70 9.03 4.32
CA CYS A 81 -10.74 9.76 3.60
C CYS A 81 -11.03 11.08 4.29
N THR A 82 -11.02 12.20 3.55
CA THR A 82 -11.28 13.53 4.14
C THR A 82 -12.74 13.74 4.57
N VAL A 83 -13.65 12.80 4.26
CA VAL A 83 -15.08 12.88 4.61
C VAL A 83 -15.38 12.04 5.85
N CYS A 84 -15.00 10.76 5.85
CA CYS A 84 -15.33 9.83 6.94
C CYS A 84 -14.14 9.43 7.82
N GLY A 85 -12.92 9.87 7.49
CA GLY A 85 -11.68 9.54 8.23
C GLY A 85 -11.16 8.11 8.04
N GLN A 86 -11.95 7.22 7.44
CA GLN A 86 -11.58 5.81 7.25
C GLN A 86 -10.34 5.67 6.34
N PRO A 87 -9.41 4.75 6.68
CA PRO A 87 -8.29 4.43 5.80
C PRO A 87 -8.80 3.78 4.51
N PHE A 88 -8.18 4.11 3.39
CA PHE A 88 -8.50 3.53 2.09
C PHE A 88 -7.24 3.48 1.20
N LEU A 89 -7.20 2.51 0.29
CA LEU A 89 -6.17 2.43 -0.74
C LEU A 89 -6.50 3.39 -1.90
N PRO A 90 -5.67 4.41 -2.16
CA PRO A 90 -5.89 5.37 -3.22
C PRO A 90 -5.41 4.79 -4.56
N GLY A 91 -6.26 4.89 -5.60
CA GLY A 91 -5.83 4.59 -6.96
C GLY A 91 -4.91 5.65 -7.59
N SER A 92 -4.64 6.76 -6.89
CA SER A 92 -3.67 7.79 -7.31
C SER A 92 -3.21 8.68 -6.16
N ASN A 93 -2.05 9.33 -6.34
CA ASN A 93 -1.55 10.33 -5.40
C ASN A 93 -2.49 11.53 -5.20
N ARG A 94 -3.45 11.77 -6.10
CA ARG A 94 -4.46 12.83 -5.96
C ARG A 94 -5.74 12.39 -5.26
N ALA A 95 -5.94 11.10 -5.01
CA ALA A 95 -7.16 10.61 -4.38
C ALA A 95 -7.33 11.16 -2.95
N LYS A 96 -8.54 11.64 -2.65
CA LYS A 96 -8.94 12.26 -1.36
C LYS A 96 -10.02 11.48 -0.61
N TYR A 97 -10.79 10.65 -1.30
CA TYR A 97 -11.99 10.00 -0.77
C TYR A 97 -11.90 8.48 -0.91
N CYS A 98 -12.43 7.76 0.09
CA CYS A 98 -12.70 6.33 -0.08
C CYS A 98 -13.78 6.11 -1.16
N LYS A 99 -13.91 4.89 -1.70
CA LYS A 99 -14.81 4.58 -2.82
C LYS A 99 -16.25 5.07 -2.59
N ILE A 100 -16.78 4.87 -1.38
CA ILE A 100 -18.15 5.26 -1.01
C ILE A 100 -18.29 6.79 -1.01
N CYS A 101 -17.43 7.50 -0.27
CA CYS A 101 -17.48 8.96 -0.20
C CYS A 101 -17.19 9.62 -1.56
N ALA A 102 -16.31 9.02 -2.38
CA ALA A 102 -16.03 9.49 -3.74
C ALA A 102 -17.31 9.51 -4.57
N ALA A 103 -18.08 8.41 -4.58
CA ALA A 103 -19.33 8.33 -5.34
C ALA A 103 -20.35 9.42 -4.92
N ILE A 104 -20.47 9.66 -3.61
CA ILE A 104 -21.38 10.70 -3.07
C ILE A 104 -20.91 12.10 -3.50
N VAL A 105 -19.63 12.42 -3.32
CA VAL A 105 -19.06 13.73 -3.66
C VAL A 105 -19.15 13.98 -5.17
N HIS A 106 -18.78 13.01 -6.00
CA HIS A 106 -18.86 13.13 -7.45
C HIS A 106 -20.30 13.35 -7.94
N ARG A 107 -21.28 12.65 -7.36
CA ARG A 107 -22.70 12.87 -7.66
C ARG A 107 -23.13 14.31 -7.32
N ARG A 108 -22.77 14.80 -6.13
CA ARG A 108 -23.09 16.18 -5.71
C ARG A 108 -22.45 17.22 -6.62
N GLN A 109 -21.17 17.05 -6.96
CA GLN A 109 -20.44 17.94 -7.87
C GLN A 109 -21.06 17.96 -9.27
N LYS A 110 -21.43 16.79 -9.82
CA LYS A 110 -22.10 16.69 -11.11
C LYS A 110 -23.44 17.43 -11.10
N THR A 111 -24.29 17.18 -10.09
CA THR A 111 -25.57 17.88 -9.95
C THR A 111 -25.40 19.41 -9.83
N ALA A 112 -24.42 19.87 -9.06
CA ALA A 112 -24.14 21.30 -8.93
C ALA A 112 -23.65 21.92 -10.25
N SER A 113 -22.77 21.22 -10.96
CA SER A 113 -22.28 21.64 -12.28
C SER A 113 -23.42 21.73 -13.30
N ASP A 114 -24.29 20.72 -13.36
CA ASP A 114 -25.44 20.69 -14.25
C ASP A 114 -26.43 21.83 -13.95
N ARG A 115 -26.70 22.11 -12.66
CA ARG A 115 -27.53 23.26 -12.24
C ARG A 115 -26.92 24.59 -12.71
N LYS A 116 -25.62 24.79 -12.50
CA LYS A 116 -24.92 26.00 -12.93
C LYS A 116 -24.96 26.15 -14.46
N ARG A 117 -24.78 25.07 -15.21
CA ARG A 117 -24.87 25.07 -16.68
C ARG A 117 -26.26 25.47 -17.17
N ARG A 118 -27.33 24.90 -16.59
CA ARG A 118 -28.72 25.26 -16.95
C ARG A 118 -29.03 26.72 -16.65
N ALA A 119 -28.61 27.23 -15.49
CA ALA A 119 -28.78 28.64 -15.15
C ALA A 119 -28.05 29.56 -16.14
N ALA A 120 -26.82 29.21 -16.54
CA ALA A 120 -26.07 29.97 -17.53
C ALA A 120 -26.73 29.94 -18.93
N CYS A 121 -27.29 28.81 -19.37
CA CYS A 121 -28.05 28.74 -20.62
C CYS A 121 -29.35 29.54 -20.56
N GLY A 122 -30.12 29.46 -19.47
CA GLY A 122 -31.34 30.25 -19.30
C GLY A 122 -31.09 31.77 -19.27
N GLN A 123 -29.90 32.20 -18.84
CA GLN A 123 -29.46 33.60 -18.91
C GLN A 123 -29.08 34.06 -20.33
N LEU A 124 -28.85 33.15 -21.28
CA LEU A 124 -28.61 33.48 -22.68
C LEU A 124 -29.93 33.71 -23.44
N GLU A 125 -31.03 33.08 -23.02
CA GLU A 125 -32.35 33.23 -23.64
C GLU A 125 -33.05 34.54 -23.27
N THR A 126 -32.76 35.12 -22.10
CA THR A 126 -33.30 36.43 -21.67
C THR A 126 -32.54 37.64 -22.24
N LYS A 127 -31.50 37.41 -23.06
CA LYS A 127 -30.71 38.44 -23.74
C LYS A 127 -30.98 38.52 -25.24
N LYS A 128 -32.25 38.44 -25.66
CA LYS A 128 -32.65 38.87 -27.01
C LYS A 128 -33.52 40.13 -26.90
N PRO A 129 -33.16 41.23 -27.60
CA PRO A 129 -33.88 42.51 -27.54
C PRO A 129 -35.30 42.40 -28.10
#